data_AF-A0A919K5G9-F1
#
_entry.id   AF-A0A919K5G9-F1
#
_cell.length_a   1.000
_cell.length_b   1.000
_cell.length_c   1.000
_cell.angle_alpha   90.00
_cell.angle_beta   90.00
_cell.angle_gamma   90.00
#
_symmetry.space_group_name_H-M   'P 1'
#
loop_
_entity.id
_entity.type
_entity.pdbx_description
1 polymer ?
#
loop_
_entity_poly.entity_id
_entity_poly.type
_entity_poly.pdbx_seq_one_letter_code
_entity_poly.pdbx_strand_id
1 'polypeptide(L)'
;MTTLTEQTAALLIAARAVAPGPPGFVGAAVDLLLDRPGLPAPAVEALAGRPPLRHGFLTARSPRVVAVSGPPSPGLATCLDRMADDLARAERVIDARILGVAADEPAPERTGPGAGIRIGLEAGLEGGGPHGLQQRWRLAHTLAPVLAAAFANAPGEGWRSVRQAQRRGLPVLPAPADPRAAWTSYVLNAETHDGRSMRARLKAGEVTPDELDRHLAGLHPPVAARGHLEIDIADRQAGNGWQLPIAVAVTLLDDPHAAAEAAVATGALAGEPRLWERAARDALTDPVLAAAARDCFLAAYAALARHGADRRLRDALADFTERYVLRGRTPADDLLDLRSVRP
;
A
#
# COMPACT_ATOMS: atom_id res chain seq x y z
N MET A 1 -35.45 6.84 0.10
CA MET A 1 -34.35 5.88 0.42
C MET A 1 -34.10 5.95 1.92
N THR A 2 -33.93 4.81 2.59
CA THR A 2 -33.72 4.79 4.05
C THR A 2 -32.32 5.31 4.38
N THR A 3 -32.24 6.31 5.24
CA THR A 3 -30.97 6.91 5.69
C THR A 3 -30.44 6.16 6.92
N LEU A 4 -29.13 6.16 7.09
CA LEU A 4 -28.44 5.52 8.21
C LEU A 4 -28.32 6.49 9.38
N THR A 5 -28.45 5.95 10.59
CA THR A 5 -27.98 6.64 11.80
C THR A 5 -26.48 6.44 11.96
N GLU A 6 -25.81 7.29 12.75
CA GLU A 6 -24.39 7.11 13.09
C GLU A 6 -24.13 5.74 13.75
N GLN A 7 -25.02 5.30 14.65
CA GLN A 7 -24.89 4.00 15.33
C GLN A 7 -24.99 2.84 14.34
N THR A 8 -25.97 2.86 13.42
CA THR A 8 -26.11 1.81 12.40
C THR A 8 -24.90 1.78 11.48
N ALA A 9 -24.41 2.95 11.03
CA ALA A 9 -23.22 3.04 10.21
C ALA A 9 -21.98 2.49 10.93
N ALA A 10 -21.79 2.84 12.21
CA ALA A 10 -20.68 2.34 13.01
C ALA A 10 -20.67 0.81 13.13
N LEU A 11 -21.84 0.20 13.37
CA LEU A 11 -21.99 -1.26 13.41
C LEU A 11 -21.66 -1.91 12.06
N LEU A 12 -22.13 -1.33 10.94
CA LEU A 12 -21.82 -1.82 9.60
C LEU A 12 -20.33 -1.75 9.28
N ILE A 13 -19.66 -0.65 9.65
CA ILE A 13 -18.21 -0.49 9.45
C ILE A 13 -17.45 -1.53 10.27
N ALA A 14 -17.74 -1.64 11.57
CA ALA A 14 -17.03 -2.55 12.47
C ALA A 14 -17.21 -4.03 12.09
N ALA A 15 -18.41 -4.42 11.64
CA ALA A 15 -18.71 -5.78 11.18
C ALA A 15 -17.92 -6.15 9.93
N ARG A 16 -17.66 -5.18 9.04
CA ARG A 16 -16.93 -5.39 7.77
C ARG A 16 -15.42 -5.12 7.90
N ALA A 17 -14.96 -4.54 9.01
CA ALA A 17 -13.57 -4.12 9.18
C ALA A 17 -12.61 -5.31 9.12
N VAL A 18 -12.91 -6.39 9.84
CA VAL A 18 -11.99 -7.51 10.04
C VAL A 18 -12.75 -8.84 9.94
N ALA A 19 -12.28 -9.73 9.06
CA ALA A 19 -12.57 -11.15 9.09
C ALA A 19 -11.37 -11.87 9.73
N PRO A 20 -11.51 -12.41 10.95
CA PRO A 20 -10.41 -13.07 11.63
C PRO A 20 -9.94 -14.31 10.88
N GLY A 21 -8.64 -14.51 10.82
CA GLY A 21 -8.03 -15.65 10.15
C GLY A 21 -6.53 -15.71 10.43
N PRO A 22 -5.93 -16.91 10.47
CA PRO A 22 -4.49 -17.04 10.53
C PRO A 22 -3.88 -16.54 9.21
N PRO A 23 -2.66 -15.97 9.23
CA PRO A 23 -1.95 -15.63 8.00
C PRO A 23 -1.82 -16.82 7.05
N GLY A 24 -2.00 -16.58 5.76
CA GLY A 24 -1.86 -17.64 4.75
C GLY A 24 -2.12 -17.20 3.32
N PHE A 25 -2.91 -16.14 3.10
CA PHE A 25 -3.14 -15.57 1.78
C PHE A 25 -2.55 -14.17 1.65
N VAL A 26 -1.99 -13.93 0.48
CA VAL A 26 -1.44 -12.64 0.08
C VAL A 26 -2.21 -12.16 -1.14
N GLY A 27 -2.86 -11.02 -1.01
CA GLY A 27 -3.39 -10.23 -2.12
C GLY A 27 -2.41 -9.10 -2.46
N ALA A 28 -2.35 -8.72 -3.73
CA ALA A 28 -1.56 -7.58 -4.17
C ALA A 28 -2.27 -6.83 -5.29
N ALA A 29 -2.05 -5.52 -5.34
CA ALA A 29 -2.40 -4.68 -6.47
C ALA A 29 -1.22 -3.76 -6.82
N VAL A 30 -0.90 -3.67 -8.10
CA VAL A 30 0.20 -2.85 -8.62
C VAL A 30 -0.39 -1.86 -9.61
N ASP A 31 -0.16 -0.58 -9.34
CA ASP A 31 -0.62 0.50 -10.21
C ASP A 31 0.34 0.71 -11.38
N LEU A 32 -0.18 0.70 -12.60
CA LEU A 32 0.48 1.05 -13.85
C LEU A 32 0.21 2.53 -14.18
N LEU A 33 1.28 3.28 -14.46
CA LEU A 33 1.20 4.69 -14.82
C LEU A 33 1.21 4.86 -16.36
N LEU A 34 0.23 5.58 -16.87
CA LEU A 34 0.04 5.81 -18.31
C LEU A 34 0.59 7.17 -18.77
N ASP A 35 0.95 7.24 -20.05
CA ASP A 35 1.36 8.47 -20.73
C ASP A 35 0.26 9.51 -20.78
N ARG A 36 0.61 10.72 -21.20
CA ARG A 36 -0.38 11.74 -21.57
C ARG A 36 -0.86 11.49 -23.01
N PRO A 37 -2.17 11.65 -23.29
CA PRO A 37 -3.21 12.23 -22.43
C PRO A 37 -3.83 11.25 -21.39
N GLY A 38 -3.45 9.98 -21.38
CA GLY A 38 -4.01 8.93 -20.51
C GLY A 38 -5.14 8.17 -21.21
N LEU A 39 -5.97 7.48 -20.43
CA LEU A 39 -7.17 6.78 -20.91
C LEU A 39 -8.26 7.77 -21.30
N PRO A 40 -8.88 7.61 -22.48
CA PRO A 40 -10.11 8.33 -22.80
C PRO A 40 -11.26 7.84 -21.89
N ALA A 41 -12.28 8.68 -21.68
CA ALA A 41 -13.40 8.39 -20.78
C ALA A 41 -14.09 7.02 -21.04
N PRO A 42 -14.34 6.60 -22.30
CA PRO A 42 -14.91 5.28 -22.57
C PRO A 42 -14.03 4.12 -22.10
N ALA A 43 -12.70 4.28 -22.13
CA ALA A 43 -11.78 3.25 -21.62
C ALA A 43 -11.78 3.20 -20.10
N VAL A 44 -11.90 4.35 -19.42
CA VAL A 44 -12.08 4.39 -17.96
C VAL A 44 -13.37 3.69 -17.55
N GLU A 45 -14.48 3.94 -18.26
CA GLU A 45 -15.76 3.29 -18.03
C GLU A 45 -15.71 1.78 -18.29
N ALA A 46 -15.07 1.35 -19.37
CA ALA A 46 -14.87 -0.07 -19.65
C ALA A 46 -14.07 -0.79 -18.55
N LEU A 47 -13.07 -0.11 -17.97
CA LEU A 47 -12.28 -0.64 -16.85
C LEU A 47 -13.03 -0.62 -15.51
N ALA A 48 -14.11 0.16 -15.37
CA ALA A 48 -14.98 0.12 -14.20
C ALA A 48 -15.67 -1.25 -14.05
N GLY A 49 -15.92 -1.94 -15.17
CA GLY A 49 -16.42 -3.31 -15.21
C GLY A 49 -15.43 -4.38 -14.75
N ARG A 50 -14.22 -4.00 -14.31
CA ARG A 50 -13.15 -4.88 -13.82
C ARG A 50 -12.85 -6.06 -14.75
N PRO A 51 -12.41 -5.80 -16.00
CA PRO A 51 -12.20 -6.88 -16.95
C PRO A 51 -11.15 -7.87 -16.42
N PRO A 52 -11.41 -9.18 -16.58
CA PRO A 52 -10.56 -10.22 -16.01
C PRO A 52 -9.22 -10.30 -16.74
N LEU A 53 -8.20 -10.67 -15.98
CA LEU A 53 -6.89 -11.12 -16.47
C LEU A 53 -6.81 -12.66 -16.33
N ARG A 54 -5.59 -13.21 -16.26
CA ARG A 54 -5.42 -14.65 -16.08
C ARG A 54 -5.87 -15.08 -14.68
N HIS A 55 -5.51 -14.30 -13.67
CA HIS A 55 -5.81 -14.62 -12.27
C HIS A 55 -6.69 -13.57 -11.60
N GLY A 56 -6.44 -12.30 -11.91
CA GLY A 56 -7.07 -11.14 -11.31
C GLY A 56 -7.86 -10.31 -12.31
N PHE A 57 -7.79 -8.98 -12.17
CA PHE A 57 -8.52 -8.05 -13.02
C PHE A 57 -7.82 -6.68 -13.12
N LEU A 58 -8.22 -5.90 -14.12
CA LEU A 58 -7.80 -4.50 -14.26
C LEU A 58 -8.83 -3.55 -13.67
N THR A 59 -8.41 -2.40 -13.17
CA THR A 59 -9.33 -1.32 -12.77
C THR A 59 -8.68 0.03 -13.01
N ALA A 60 -9.39 0.97 -13.62
CA ALA A 60 -8.95 2.35 -13.71
C ALA A 60 -9.10 3.03 -12.33
N ARG A 61 -8.00 3.56 -11.80
CA ARG A 61 -7.98 4.39 -10.58
C ARG A 61 -8.17 5.87 -10.91
N SER A 62 -7.62 6.27 -12.04
CA SER A 62 -7.77 7.58 -12.65
C SER A 62 -7.56 7.43 -14.16
N PRO A 63 -7.77 8.48 -14.96
CA PRO A 63 -7.41 8.44 -16.39
C PRO A 63 -5.93 8.09 -16.63
N ARG A 64 -5.05 8.24 -15.64
CA ARG A 64 -3.61 7.99 -15.81
C ARG A 64 -3.08 6.79 -15.03
N VAL A 65 -3.92 6.13 -14.24
CA VAL A 65 -3.49 5.02 -13.37
C VAL A 65 -4.44 3.85 -13.52
N VAL A 66 -3.89 2.69 -13.90
CA VAL A 66 -4.61 1.41 -13.98
C VAL A 66 -4.02 0.45 -12.96
N ALA A 67 -4.84 -0.08 -12.06
CA ALA A 67 -4.43 -1.09 -11.12
C ALA A 67 -4.58 -2.49 -11.73
N VAL A 68 -3.52 -3.27 -11.70
CA VAL A 68 -3.57 -4.73 -11.83
C VAL A 68 -3.82 -5.28 -10.43
N SER A 69 -4.96 -5.93 -10.21
CA SER A 69 -5.32 -6.47 -8.89
C SER A 69 -5.38 -8.00 -8.97
N GLY A 70 -4.50 -8.67 -8.24
CA GLY A 70 -4.46 -10.12 -8.16
C GLY A 70 -5.46 -10.69 -7.14
N PRO A 71 -5.78 -11.99 -7.24
CA PRO A 71 -6.62 -12.66 -6.26
C PRO A 71 -5.85 -12.92 -4.95
N PRO A 72 -6.56 -13.15 -3.82
CA PRO A 72 -5.94 -13.74 -2.64
C PRO A 72 -5.24 -15.05 -3.02
N SER A 73 -3.93 -15.12 -2.77
CA SER A 73 -3.08 -16.22 -3.22
C SER A 73 -2.43 -16.93 -2.06
N PRO A 74 -2.39 -18.28 -2.03
CA PRO A 74 -1.82 -19.02 -0.91
C PRO A 74 -0.31 -18.80 -0.86
N GLY A 75 0.12 -17.98 0.08
CA GLY A 75 1.51 -17.59 0.30
C GLY A 75 2.09 -16.60 -0.73
N LEU A 76 3.27 -16.07 -0.36
CA LEU A 76 4.00 -15.06 -1.11
C LEU A 76 4.38 -15.52 -2.53
N ALA A 77 4.95 -16.71 -2.70
CA ALA A 77 5.42 -17.19 -4.00
C ALA A 77 4.30 -17.24 -5.04
N THR A 78 3.16 -17.86 -4.69
CA THR A 78 1.99 -17.92 -5.57
C THR A 78 1.45 -16.53 -5.91
N CYS A 79 1.47 -15.60 -4.95
CA CYS A 79 1.06 -14.21 -5.20
C CYS A 79 1.96 -13.54 -6.24
N LEU A 80 3.28 -13.64 -6.08
CA LEU A 80 4.24 -13.03 -7.00
C LEU A 80 4.14 -13.64 -8.41
N ASP A 81 4.00 -14.96 -8.53
CA ASP A 81 3.88 -15.63 -9.83
C ASP A 81 2.60 -15.20 -10.57
N ARG A 82 1.46 -15.17 -9.87
CA ARG A 82 0.18 -14.74 -10.45
C ARG A 82 0.21 -13.28 -10.86
N MET A 83 0.80 -12.42 -10.03
CA MET A 83 0.95 -11.00 -10.35
C MET A 83 1.88 -10.78 -11.54
N ALA A 84 2.97 -11.54 -11.67
CA ALA A 84 3.87 -11.45 -12.81
C ALA A 84 3.15 -11.79 -14.14
N ASP A 85 2.36 -12.88 -14.15
CA ASP A 85 1.54 -13.26 -15.31
C ASP A 85 0.56 -12.14 -15.71
N ASP A 86 -0.15 -11.60 -14.72
CA ASP A 86 -1.19 -10.59 -14.92
C ASP A 86 -0.61 -9.24 -15.34
N LEU A 87 0.54 -8.83 -14.78
CA LEU A 87 1.25 -7.62 -15.18
C LEU A 87 1.72 -7.71 -16.64
N ALA A 88 2.36 -8.82 -17.02
CA ALA A 88 2.79 -9.04 -18.40
C ALA A 88 1.60 -9.07 -19.38
N ARG A 89 0.43 -9.55 -18.95
CA ARG A 89 -0.79 -9.48 -19.77
C ARG A 89 -1.35 -8.07 -19.84
N ALA A 90 -1.39 -7.35 -18.71
CA ALA A 90 -1.91 -6.00 -18.61
C ALA A 90 -1.15 -5.03 -19.52
N GLU A 91 0.18 -5.07 -19.51
CA GLU A 91 1.02 -4.23 -20.37
C GLU A 91 0.67 -4.43 -21.85
N ARG A 92 0.60 -5.70 -22.32
CA ARG A 92 0.16 -6.01 -23.69
C ARG A 92 -1.24 -5.53 -24.02
N VAL A 93 -2.20 -5.63 -23.08
CA VAL A 93 -3.58 -5.16 -23.30
C VAL A 93 -3.61 -3.64 -23.38
N ILE A 94 -2.83 -2.96 -22.54
CA ILE A 94 -2.75 -1.51 -22.51
C ILE A 94 -2.12 -0.99 -23.81
N ASP A 95 -0.99 -1.55 -24.22
CA ASP A 95 -0.32 -1.17 -25.47
C ASP A 95 -1.22 -1.43 -26.69
N ALA A 96 -1.87 -2.60 -26.75
CA ALA A 96 -2.71 -2.97 -27.88
C ALA A 96 -4.04 -2.19 -27.96
N ARG A 97 -4.66 -1.82 -26.83
CA ARG A 97 -6.01 -1.22 -26.81
C ARG A 97 -6.04 0.29 -26.64
N ILE A 98 -4.99 0.91 -26.10
CA ILE A 98 -5.02 2.33 -25.72
C ILE A 98 -4.09 3.19 -26.57
N LEU A 99 -3.03 2.64 -27.18
CA LEU A 99 -2.03 3.44 -27.89
C LEU A 99 -2.03 3.28 -29.41
N GLY A 100 -2.65 2.24 -29.98
CA GLY A 100 -2.65 2.03 -31.44
C GLY A 100 -1.25 1.88 -32.05
N VAL A 101 -0.22 1.69 -31.21
CA VAL A 101 1.18 1.48 -31.58
C VAL A 101 1.66 0.33 -30.72
N ALA A 102 2.05 -0.78 -31.35
CA ALA A 102 2.88 -1.77 -30.68
C ALA A 102 4.21 -1.08 -30.37
N ALA A 103 4.50 -0.81 -29.10
CA ALA A 103 5.80 -0.29 -28.72
C ALA A 103 6.80 -1.46 -28.77
N ASP A 104 7.69 -1.44 -29.77
CA ASP A 104 8.80 -2.40 -29.90
C ASP A 104 9.90 -2.17 -28.85
N GLU A 105 9.79 -1.11 -28.03
CA GLU A 105 10.73 -0.80 -26.94
C GLU A 105 10.01 -0.63 -25.59
N PRO A 106 10.51 -1.24 -24.50
CA PRO A 106 9.95 -1.01 -23.17
C PRO A 106 10.11 0.47 -22.80
N ALA A 107 8.99 1.13 -22.53
CA ALA A 107 8.98 2.52 -22.08
C ALA A 107 9.87 2.69 -20.82
N PRO A 108 10.59 3.82 -20.68
CA PRO A 108 11.42 4.08 -19.50
C PRO A 108 10.58 3.93 -18.23
N GLU A 109 11.18 3.39 -17.16
CA GLU A 109 10.53 3.10 -15.89
C GLU A 109 9.72 4.30 -15.36
N ARG A 110 8.40 4.24 -15.56
CA ARG A 110 7.52 5.37 -15.28
C ARG A 110 7.17 5.41 -13.80
N THR A 111 7.66 6.44 -13.12
CA THR A 111 7.25 6.79 -11.76
C THR A 111 6.49 8.12 -11.79
N GLY A 112 5.48 8.27 -10.93
CA GLY A 112 4.67 9.48 -10.92
C GLY A 112 3.68 9.55 -9.76
N PRO A 113 3.17 10.75 -9.46
CA PRO A 113 2.24 10.99 -8.35
C PRO A 113 0.98 10.12 -8.53
N GLY A 114 0.75 9.22 -7.59
CA GLY A 114 -0.51 8.46 -7.47
C GLY A 114 -0.45 6.98 -7.84
N ALA A 115 0.64 6.46 -8.40
CA ALA A 115 0.82 5.02 -8.61
C ALA A 115 1.59 4.38 -7.44
N GLY A 116 1.03 3.33 -6.86
CA GLY A 116 1.64 2.60 -5.74
C GLY A 116 1.49 1.09 -5.84
N ILE A 117 1.82 0.44 -4.73
CA ILE A 117 1.64 -0.99 -4.52
C ILE A 117 0.82 -1.17 -3.25
N ARG A 118 -0.25 -1.96 -3.36
CA ARG A 118 -1.14 -2.29 -2.24
C ARG A 118 -1.07 -3.78 -1.96
N ILE A 119 -1.05 -4.13 -0.69
CA ILE A 119 -0.94 -5.51 -0.20
C ILE A 119 -2.15 -5.78 0.69
N GLY A 120 -2.77 -6.94 0.53
CA GLY A 120 -3.84 -7.43 1.40
C GLY A 120 -3.40 -8.70 2.11
N LEU A 121 -3.46 -8.71 3.44
CA LEU A 121 -3.11 -9.85 4.29
C LEU A 121 -4.27 -10.18 5.22
N GLU A 122 -4.31 -11.39 5.77
CA GLU A 122 -5.24 -11.65 6.87
C GLU A 122 -5.01 -10.68 8.03
N ALA A 123 -6.10 -10.25 8.65
CA ALA A 123 -6.04 -9.28 9.73
C ALA A 123 -5.44 -9.88 11.01
N GLY A 124 -5.52 -11.20 11.18
CA GLY A 124 -5.07 -11.92 12.37
C GLY A 124 -6.21 -12.62 13.11
N LEU A 125 -5.85 -13.32 14.18
CA LEU A 125 -6.77 -14.01 15.08
C LEU A 125 -7.30 -13.04 16.14
N GLU A 126 -8.53 -13.25 16.63
CA GLU A 126 -9.10 -12.43 17.71
C GLU A 126 -8.32 -12.53 19.03
N GLY A 127 -7.61 -13.65 19.24
CA GLY A 127 -6.77 -13.87 20.41
C GLY A 127 -5.45 -13.09 20.39
N GLY A 128 -4.69 -13.20 21.48
CA GLY A 128 -3.33 -12.69 21.53
C GLY A 128 -2.31 -13.61 20.83
N GLY A 129 -1.05 -13.17 20.81
CA GLY A 129 0.07 -13.95 20.27
C GLY A 129 0.64 -13.33 19.00
N PRO A 130 1.57 -14.01 18.31
CA PRO A 130 2.28 -13.46 17.16
C PRO A 130 1.35 -13.14 15.97
N HIS A 131 0.19 -13.79 15.89
CA HIS A 131 -0.80 -13.56 14.84
C HIS A 131 -2.06 -12.85 15.36
N GLY A 132 -2.02 -12.28 16.57
CA GLY A 132 -3.16 -11.58 17.14
C GLY A 132 -3.49 -10.30 16.38
N LEU A 133 -4.79 -10.04 16.19
CA LEU A 133 -5.32 -8.91 15.43
C LEU A 133 -4.77 -7.57 15.95
N GLN A 134 -4.77 -7.39 17.26
CA GLN A 134 -4.31 -6.14 17.87
C GLN A 134 -2.82 -5.90 17.64
N GLN A 135 -1.98 -6.94 17.79
CA GLN A 135 -0.54 -6.83 17.52
C GLN A 135 -0.28 -6.52 16.04
N ARG A 136 -0.92 -7.26 15.13
CA ARG A 136 -0.76 -7.06 13.68
C ARG A 136 -1.21 -5.68 13.23
N TRP A 137 -2.36 -5.21 13.72
CA TRP A 137 -2.84 -3.86 13.45
C TRP A 137 -1.85 -2.79 13.90
N ARG A 138 -1.36 -2.89 15.14
CA ARG A 138 -0.35 -1.96 15.67
C ARG A 138 0.93 -1.99 14.85
N LEU A 139 1.44 -3.19 14.57
CA LEU A 139 2.68 -3.39 13.82
C LEU A 139 2.57 -2.86 12.39
N ALA A 140 1.46 -3.10 11.69
CA ALA A 140 1.23 -2.55 10.37
C ALA A 140 1.28 -1.02 10.37
N HIS A 141 0.69 -0.39 11.39
CA HIS A 141 0.71 1.06 11.54
C HIS A 141 2.09 1.64 11.86
N THR A 142 2.91 0.96 12.67
CA THR A 142 4.28 1.43 12.97
C THR A 142 5.28 1.11 11.86
N LEU A 143 5.06 0.03 11.09
CA LEU A 143 5.82 -0.28 9.87
C LEU A 143 5.51 0.65 8.72
N ALA A 144 4.28 1.15 8.63
CA ALA A 144 3.80 1.90 7.48
C ALA A 144 4.71 3.09 7.09
N PRO A 145 5.13 3.99 8.01
CA PRO A 145 6.08 5.07 7.70
C PRO A 145 7.46 4.57 7.26
N VAL A 146 7.94 3.46 7.82
CA VAL A 146 9.26 2.89 7.52
C VAL A 146 9.33 2.37 6.10
N LEU A 147 8.33 1.57 5.69
CA LEU A 147 8.30 1.04 4.34
C LEU A 147 7.92 2.13 3.32
N ALA A 148 7.09 3.12 3.70
CA ALA A 148 6.84 4.30 2.89
C ALA A 148 8.12 5.10 2.60
N ALA A 149 8.97 5.27 3.61
CA ALA A 149 10.29 5.88 3.45
C ALA A 149 11.22 5.01 2.59
N ALA A 150 11.35 3.71 2.90
CA ALA A 150 12.28 2.83 2.21
C ALA A 150 11.96 2.65 0.71
N PHE A 151 10.68 2.62 0.36
CA PHE A 151 10.21 2.47 -1.01
C PHE A 151 9.76 3.79 -1.67
N ALA A 152 10.20 4.94 -1.15
CA ALA A 152 9.95 6.24 -1.77
C ALA A 152 10.54 6.26 -3.19
N ASN A 153 9.71 6.54 -4.19
CA ASN A 153 10.09 6.51 -5.61
C ASN A 153 9.27 7.48 -6.47
N ALA A 154 8.64 8.48 -5.85
CA ALA A 154 7.83 9.49 -6.55
C ALA A 154 8.30 10.91 -6.16
N PRO A 155 9.52 11.32 -6.54
CA PRO A 155 10.07 12.60 -6.11
C PRO A 155 9.39 13.79 -6.80
N GLY A 156 9.16 14.83 -6.01
CA GLY A 156 8.69 16.14 -6.45
C GLY A 156 9.36 17.24 -5.63
N GLU A 157 8.88 18.47 -5.77
CA GLU A 157 9.48 19.63 -5.09
C GLU A 157 9.53 19.45 -3.57
N GLY A 158 10.73 19.24 -3.03
CA GLY A 158 10.94 19.02 -1.60
C GLY A 158 10.38 17.70 -1.05
N TRP A 159 10.01 16.73 -1.89
CA TRP A 159 9.49 15.43 -1.44
C TRP A 159 10.18 14.28 -2.17
N ARG A 160 10.57 13.23 -1.44
CA ARG A 160 10.96 11.95 -2.04
C ARG A 160 9.76 11.10 -2.45
N SER A 161 8.62 11.31 -1.79
CA SER A 161 7.34 10.78 -2.22
C SER A 161 6.22 11.82 -2.10
N VAL A 162 5.84 12.41 -3.22
CA VAL A 162 4.65 13.28 -3.31
C VAL A 162 3.35 12.52 -3.01
N ARG A 163 3.34 11.20 -3.25
CA ARG A 163 2.21 10.32 -2.93
C ARG A 163 2.02 10.24 -1.42
N GLN A 164 3.09 9.96 -0.67
CA GLN A 164 3.01 9.89 0.79
C GLN A 164 2.87 11.27 1.44
N ALA A 165 3.30 12.35 0.79
CA ALA A 165 3.10 13.71 1.28
C ALA A 165 1.61 14.09 1.45
N GLN A 166 0.70 13.43 0.73
CA GLN A 166 -0.76 13.58 0.90
C GLN A 166 -1.25 13.04 2.25
N ARG A 167 -0.45 12.21 2.91
CA ARG A 167 -0.75 11.51 4.16
C ARG A 167 0.04 12.03 5.36
N ARG A 168 0.81 13.11 5.16
CA ARG A 168 1.74 13.70 6.15
C ARG A 168 1.11 14.06 7.50
N GLY A 169 -0.19 14.37 7.51
CA GLY A 169 -0.94 14.77 8.71
C GLY A 169 -1.57 13.62 9.49
N LEU A 170 -1.42 12.37 9.02
CA LEU A 170 -1.98 11.22 9.72
C LEU A 170 -1.17 10.89 10.98
N PRO A 171 -1.82 10.41 12.05
CA PRO A 171 -1.09 9.81 13.15
C PRO A 171 -0.46 8.48 12.71
N VAL A 172 0.61 8.07 13.39
CA VAL A 172 1.22 6.74 13.16
C VAL A 172 0.27 5.65 13.67
N LEU A 173 -0.08 5.71 14.96
CA LEU A 173 -1.07 4.83 15.56
C LEU A 173 -2.45 5.49 15.58
N PRO A 174 -3.51 4.78 15.16
CA PRO A 174 -4.86 5.30 15.23
C PRO A 174 -5.41 5.18 16.67
N ALA A 175 -6.38 6.02 17.00
CA ALA A 175 -7.14 5.96 18.25
C ALA A 175 -8.63 5.73 17.97
N PRO A 176 -9.34 4.91 18.77
CA PRO A 176 -8.84 4.15 19.93
C PRO A 176 -7.95 2.96 19.54
N ALA A 177 -7.38 2.24 20.52
CA ALA A 177 -6.43 1.15 20.27
C ALA A 177 -7.06 -0.15 19.70
N ASP A 178 -8.37 -0.35 19.89
CA ASP A 178 -9.08 -1.48 19.29
C ASP A 178 -9.16 -1.30 17.76
N PRO A 179 -8.72 -2.27 16.94
CA PRO A 179 -8.65 -2.11 15.48
C PRO A 179 -10.00 -1.80 14.81
N ARG A 180 -11.09 -2.43 15.25
CA ARG A 180 -12.43 -2.21 14.66
C ARG A 180 -12.93 -0.80 14.98
N ALA A 181 -12.78 -0.38 16.23
CA ALA A 181 -13.15 0.96 16.68
C ALA A 181 -12.25 2.04 16.08
N ALA A 182 -10.94 1.78 15.95
CA ALA A 182 -9.97 2.65 15.27
C ALA A 182 -10.39 2.92 13.83
N TRP A 183 -10.65 1.85 13.08
CA TRP A 183 -11.11 1.93 11.70
C TRP A 183 -12.45 2.66 11.58
N THR A 184 -13.41 2.33 12.45
CA THR A 184 -14.72 2.99 12.48
C THR A 184 -14.59 4.49 12.77
N SER A 185 -13.75 4.86 13.74
CA SER A 185 -13.45 6.25 14.08
C SER A 185 -12.83 6.98 12.89
N TYR A 186 -11.85 6.37 12.21
CA TYR A 186 -11.24 6.94 11.02
C TYR A 186 -12.27 7.20 9.92
N VAL A 187 -13.09 6.20 9.57
CA VAL A 187 -14.11 6.31 8.51
C VAL A 187 -15.14 7.40 8.82
N LEU A 188 -15.62 7.46 10.06
CA LEU A 188 -16.61 8.45 10.49
C LEU A 188 -16.04 9.88 10.52
N ASN A 189 -14.76 10.04 10.82
CA ASN A 189 -14.11 11.35 10.88
C ASN A 189 -13.57 11.82 9.52
N ALA A 190 -13.36 10.93 8.56
CA ALA A 190 -12.88 11.31 7.24
C ALA A 190 -13.88 12.22 6.51
N GLU A 191 -13.33 13.22 5.82
CA GLU A 191 -14.08 14.15 4.99
C GLU A 191 -14.71 13.43 3.80
N THR A 192 -15.93 13.82 3.45
CA THR A 192 -16.62 13.38 2.25
C THR A 192 -16.42 14.39 1.11
N HIS A 193 -17.01 14.13 -0.05
CA HIS A 193 -16.87 14.96 -1.25
C HIS A 193 -17.33 16.43 -1.08
N ASP A 194 -18.12 16.73 -0.05
CA ASP A 194 -18.63 18.06 0.27
C ASP A 194 -17.83 18.78 1.37
N GLY A 195 -16.71 18.19 1.82
CA GLY A 195 -15.84 18.74 2.87
C GLY A 195 -16.35 18.54 4.30
N ARG A 196 -17.56 18.00 4.51
CA ARG A 196 -18.02 17.59 5.86
C ARG A 196 -17.52 16.19 6.19
N SER A 197 -17.35 15.87 7.47
CA SER A 197 -17.07 14.49 7.88
C SER A 197 -18.27 13.57 7.64
N MET A 198 -18.02 12.28 7.42
CA MET A 198 -19.08 11.27 7.30
C MET A 198 -20.02 11.30 8.51
N ARG A 199 -19.49 11.49 9.72
CA ARG A 199 -20.25 11.66 10.95
C ARG A 199 -21.21 12.85 10.88
N ALA A 200 -20.76 14.00 10.38
CA ALA A 200 -21.60 15.18 10.26
C ALA A 200 -22.78 14.95 9.31
N ARG A 201 -22.55 14.27 8.18
CA ARG A 201 -23.61 13.91 7.23
C ARG A 201 -24.59 12.87 7.78
N LEU A 202 -24.10 11.89 8.54
CA LEU A 202 -24.96 10.92 9.24
C LEU A 202 -25.88 11.61 10.25
N LYS A 203 -25.36 12.59 11.02
CA LYS A 203 -26.15 13.38 11.97
C LYS A 203 -27.21 14.25 11.29
N ALA A 204 -26.94 14.71 10.08
CA ALA A 204 -27.91 15.45 9.26
C ALA A 204 -28.96 14.53 8.60
N GLY A 205 -28.81 13.20 8.71
CA GLY A 205 -29.73 12.24 8.09
C GLY A 205 -29.58 12.14 6.58
N GLU A 206 -28.40 12.42 6.03
CA GLU A 206 -28.14 12.56 4.58
C GLU A 206 -27.33 11.42 3.98
N VAL A 207 -27.19 10.29 4.69
CA VAL A 207 -26.31 9.19 4.27
C VAL A 207 -27.13 7.91 4.12
N THR A 208 -27.14 7.37 2.92
CA THR A 208 -27.66 6.05 2.58
C THR A 208 -26.57 4.98 2.70
N PRO A 209 -26.93 3.68 2.74
CA PRO A 209 -25.95 2.59 2.71
C PRO A 209 -24.99 2.67 1.51
N ASP A 210 -25.50 2.99 0.32
CA ASP A 210 -24.69 3.11 -0.89
C ASP A 210 -23.69 4.27 -0.81
N GLU A 211 -24.06 5.37 -0.15
CA GLU A 211 -23.14 6.48 0.08
C GLU A 211 -22.04 6.13 1.09
N LEU A 212 -22.38 5.35 2.13
CA LEU A 212 -21.38 4.83 3.05
C LEU A 212 -20.41 3.88 2.34
N ASP A 213 -20.91 3.00 1.46
CA ASP A 213 -20.08 2.07 0.68
C ASP A 213 -19.18 2.82 -0.31
N ARG A 214 -19.70 3.85 -1.00
CA ARG A 214 -18.90 4.75 -1.84
C ARG A 214 -17.81 5.47 -1.05
N HIS A 215 -18.15 5.99 0.14
CA HIS A 215 -17.18 6.64 1.02
C HIS A 215 -16.06 5.68 1.43
N LEU A 216 -16.41 4.48 1.92
CA LEU A 216 -15.44 3.44 2.28
C LEU A 216 -14.50 3.06 1.12
N ALA A 217 -15.04 2.96 -0.10
CA ALA A 217 -14.26 2.66 -1.30
C ALA A 217 -13.31 3.80 -1.70
N GLY A 218 -13.64 5.05 -1.36
CA GLY A 218 -12.84 6.24 -1.66
C GLY A 218 -11.70 6.51 -0.68
N LEU A 219 -11.71 5.91 0.51
CA LEU A 219 -10.65 6.09 1.51
C LEU A 219 -9.39 5.31 1.14
N HIS A 220 -8.22 5.94 1.18
CA HIS A 220 -6.94 5.28 0.89
C HIS A 220 -5.86 5.60 1.95
N PRO A 221 -6.11 5.33 3.24
CA PRO A 221 -5.08 5.48 4.26
C PRO A 221 -3.96 4.44 4.06
N PRO A 222 -2.77 4.67 4.67
CA PRO A 222 -1.67 3.72 4.68
C PRO A 222 -2.03 2.29 5.12
N VAL A 223 -2.92 2.17 6.10
CA VAL A 223 -3.37 0.92 6.67
C VAL A 223 -4.89 0.99 6.81
N ALA A 224 -5.59 -0.04 6.33
CA ALA A 224 -7.04 -0.10 6.34
C ALA A 224 -7.55 -1.49 6.75
N ALA A 225 -8.75 -1.51 7.33
CA ALA A 225 -9.46 -2.74 7.69
C ALA A 225 -10.63 -2.94 6.70
N ARG A 226 -10.51 -3.91 5.79
CA ARG A 226 -11.46 -4.15 4.68
C ARG A 226 -11.95 -5.61 4.63
N GLY A 227 -12.16 -6.19 5.80
CA GLY A 227 -12.31 -7.63 5.99
C GLY A 227 -10.95 -8.35 6.04
N HIS A 228 -9.90 -7.68 5.58
CA HIS A 228 -8.50 -8.05 5.64
C HIS A 228 -7.70 -6.80 6.04
N LEU A 229 -6.43 -6.99 6.36
CA LEU A 229 -5.48 -5.90 6.58
C LEU A 229 -4.96 -5.42 5.21
N GLU A 230 -5.37 -4.24 4.78
CA GLU A 230 -4.84 -3.61 3.56
C GLU A 230 -3.73 -2.64 3.92
N ILE A 231 -2.61 -2.74 3.21
CA ILE A 231 -1.41 -1.91 3.39
C ILE A 231 -1.11 -1.23 2.07
N ASP A 232 -1.05 0.08 2.10
CA ASP A 232 -0.83 0.91 0.92
C ASP A 232 0.22 1.98 1.22
N ILE A 233 1.50 1.63 1.07
CA ILE A 233 2.60 2.48 1.56
C ILE A 233 3.77 2.62 0.60
N ALA A 234 3.90 1.73 -0.39
CA ALA A 234 5.00 1.83 -1.35
C ALA A 234 4.57 2.62 -2.59
N ASP A 235 5.48 3.44 -3.09
CA ASP A 235 5.36 4.01 -4.43
C ASP A 235 5.58 2.90 -5.47
N ARG A 236 5.13 3.12 -6.71
CA ARG A 236 5.46 2.23 -7.83
C ARG A 236 6.98 2.07 -7.92
N GLN A 237 7.44 0.83 -8.00
CA GLN A 237 8.85 0.49 -8.15
C GLN A 237 9.19 0.21 -9.62
N ALA A 238 10.46 0.41 -9.95
CA ALA A 238 11.09 0.15 -11.24
C ALA A 238 11.11 -1.36 -11.58
N GLY A 239 10.95 -1.73 -12.86
CA GLY A 239 11.00 -3.10 -13.36
C GLY A 239 10.24 -4.11 -12.47
N ASN A 240 10.94 -5.17 -12.04
CA ASN A 240 10.42 -6.19 -11.12
C ASN A 240 10.50 -5.80 -9.64
N GLY A 241 10.92 -4.57 -9.31
CA GLY A 241 11.04 -4.08 -7.94
C GLY A 241 9.71 -4.04 -7.17
N TRP A 242 8.57 -4.15 -7.87
CA TRP A 242 7.25 -4.23 -7.23
C TRP A 242 7.11 -5.45 -6.31
N GLN A 243 7.92 -6.49 -6.51
CA GLN A 243 7.95 -7.68 -5.67
C GLN A 243 8.47 -7.39 -4.26
N LEU A 244 9.40 -6.43 -4.11
CA LEU A 244 10.09 -6.19 -2.85
C LEU A 244 9.19 -5.60 -1.75
N PRO A 245 8.36 -4.57 -2.00
CA PRO A 245 7.42 -4.09 -1.00
C PRO A 245 6.45 -5.18 -0.51
N ILE A 246 6.00 -6.05 -1.42
CA ILE A 246 5.10 -7.17 -1.08
C ILE A 246 5.85 -8.17 -0.19
N ALA A 247 7.03 -8.62 -0.62
CA ALA A 247 7.82 -9.60 0.11
C ALA A 247 8.21 -9.12 1.52
N VAL A 248 8.64 -7.86 1.64
CA VAL A 248 9.03 -7.26 2.92
C VAL A 248 7.81 -7.08 3.84
N ALA A 249 6.68 -6.57 3.33
CA ALA A 249 5.48 -6.40 4.16
C ALA A 249 4.91 -7.75 4.63
N VAL A 250 4.82 -8.74 3.74
CA VAL A 250 4.35 -10.09 4.08
C VAL A 250 5.24 -10.71 5.14
N THR A 251 6.56 -10.68 4.96
CA THR A 251 7.49 -11.33 5.90
C THR A 251 7.45 -10.65 7.27
N LEU A 252 7.47 -9.31 7.33
CA LEU A 252 7.47 -8.58 8.60
C LEU A 252 6.15 -8.66 9.36
N LEU A 253 5.04 -9.05 8.72
CA LEU A 253 3.76 -9.22 9.39
C LEU A 253 3.42 -10.67 9.68
N ASP A 254 3.70 -11.59 8.75
CA ASP A 254 3.25 -12.98 8.81
C ASP A 254 4.27 -13.92 9.43
N ASP A 255 5.58 -13.63 9.40
CA ASP A 255 6.58 -14.44 10.12
C ASP A 255 6.65 -13.97 11.58
N PRO A 256 6.37 -14.83 12.58
CA PRO A 256 6.36 -14.45 13.99
C PRO A 256 7.66 -13.82 14.50
N HIS A 257 8.81 -14.26 13.99
CA HIS A 257 10.11 -13.80 14.45
C HIS A 257 10.46 -12.45 13.83
N ALA A 258 10.27 -12.29 12.53
CA ALA A 258 10.44 -11.01 11.85
C ALA A 258 9.45 -9.95 12.36
N ALA A 259 8.21 -10.36 12.67
CA ALA A 259 7.22 -9.47 13.26
C ALA A 259 7.64 -8.98 14.65
N ALA A 260 8.25 -9.84 15.47
CA ALA A 260 8.77 -9.44 16.78
C ALA A 260 9.95 -8.45 16.64
N GLU A 261 10.89 -8.71 15.74
CA GLU A 261 12.01 -7.80 15.47
C GLU A 261 11.53 -6.45 14.91
N ALA A 262 10.59 -6.47 13.97
CA ALA A 262 9.96 -5.26 13.43
C ALA A 262 9.19 -4.47 14.50
N ALA A 263 8.51 -5.14 15.44
CA ALA A 263 7.81 -4.48 16.53
C ALA A 263 8.79 -3.76 17.47
N VAL A 264 9.97 -4.33 17.72
CA VAL A 264 11.04 -3.68 18.49
C VAL A 264 11.58 -2.47 17.73
N ALA A 265 11.96 -2.65 16.47
CA ALA A 265 12.55 -1.60 15.64
C ALA A 265 11.62 -0.40 15.45
N THR A 266 10.30 -0.62 15.41
CA THR A 266 9.31 0.42 15.13
C THR A 266 8.53 0.91 16.37
N GLY A 267 8.77 0.31 17.54
CA GLY A 267 7.94 0.53 18.73
C GLY A 267 7.91 1.98 19.23
N ALA A 268 9.02 2.71 19.09
CA ALA A 268 9.14 4.12 19.51
C ALA A 268 8.57 5.12 18.48
N LEU A 269 8.38 4.70 17.23
CA LEU A 269 8.01 5.59 16.12
C LEU A 269 6.65 6.26 16.32
N ALA A 270 5.75 5.65 17.10
CA ALA A 270 4.45 6.23 17.39
C ALA A 270 4.53 7.58 18.13
N GLY A 271 5.61 7.83 18.87
CA GLY A 271 5.85 9.08 19.59
C GLY A 271 6.60 10.14 18.78
N GLU A 272 7.06 9.81 17.56
CA GLU A 272 7.88 10.72 16.76
C GLU A 272 7.03 11.83 16.12
N PRO A 273 7.41 13.10 16.30
CA PRO A 273 6.63 14.21 15.76
C PRO A 273 6.72 14.26 14.23
N ARG A 274 5.56 14.46 13.58
CA ARG A 274 5.43 14.61 12.12
C ARG A 274 6.08 13.47 11.33
N LEU A 275 6.05 12.24 11.86
CA LEU A 275 6.77 11.12 11.27
C LEU A 275 6.36 10.84 9.81
N TRP A 276 5.06 10.94 9.48
CA TRP A 276 4.59 10.78 8.10
C TRP A 276 5.11 11.87 7.15
N GLU A 277 5.24 13.11 7.64
CA GLU A 277 5.85 14.21 6.88
C GLU A 277 7.32 13.91 6.59
N ARG A 278 8.09 13.51 7.62
CA ARG A 278 9.50 13.12 7.51
C ARG A 278 9.67 11.92 6.57
N ALA A 279 8.83 10.89 6.69
CA ALA A 279 8.85 9.72 5.81
C ALA A 279 8.64 10.08 4.33
N ALA A 280 7.75 11.03 4.04
CA ALA A 280 7.51 11.48 2.67
C ALA A 280 8.58 12.44 2.14
N ARG A 281 9.12 13.32 3.00
CA ARG A 281 10.10 14.36 2.64
C ARG A 281 11.51 13.81 2.58
N ASP A 282 11.95 13.32 3.73
CA ASP A 282 13.33 12.93 4.02
C ASP A 282 13.56 11.44 3.73
N ALA A 283 12.51 10.64 3.82
CA ALA A 283 12.56 9.19 3.62
C ALA A 283 13.70 8.55 4.45
N LEU A 284 14.62 7.80 3.84
CA LEU A 284 15.74 7.19 4.57
C LEU A 284 16.94 8.14 4.82
N THR A 285 16.88 9.40 4.39
CA THR A 285 17.83 10.40 4.91
C THR A 285 17.50 10.83 6.34
N ASP A 286 16.29 10.52 6.79
CA ASP A 286 15.91 10.61 8.19
C ASP A 286 16.58 9.49 9.01
N PRO A 287 17.40 9.81 10.02
CA PRO A 287 18.19 8.81 10.73
C PRO A 287 17.33 7.85 11.58
N VAL A 288 16.16 8.28 12.06
CA VAL A 288 15.26 7.45 12.86
C VAL A 288 14.58 6.42 11.97
N LEU A 289 14.06 6.84 10.82
CA LEU A 289 13.47 5.94 9.83
C LEU A 289 14.52 5.02 9.19
N ALA A 290 15.73 5.53 8.93
CA ALA A 290 16.84 4.73 8.40
C ALA A 290 17.25 3.60 9.36
N ALA A 291 17.33 3.88 10.66
CA ALA A 291 17.64 2.86 11.66
C ALA A 291 16.58 1.75 11.69
N ALA A 292 15.29 2.12 11.81
CA ALA A 292 14.20 1.17 11.78
C ALA A 292 14.14 0.37 10.48
N ALA A 293 14.39 1.01 9.33
CA ALA A 293 14.41 0.34 8.03
C ALA A 293 15.53 -0.70 7.94
N ARG A 294 16.74 -0.41 8.44
CA ARG A 294 17.83 -1.40 8.44
C ARG A 294 17.44 -2.67 9.20
N ASP A 295 16.93 -2.51 10.42
CA ASP A 295 16.53 -3.64 11.26
C ASP A 295 15.39 -4.44 10.60
N CYS A 296 14.38 -3.75 10.06
CA CYS A 296 13.27 -4.39 9.34
C CYS A 296 13.73 -5.15 8.08
N PHE A 297 14.64 -4.60 7.28
CA PHE A 297 15.10 -5.27 6.05
C PHE A 297 15.99 -6.48 6.36
N LEU A 298 16.81 -6.42 7.40
CA LEU A 298 17.58 -7.57 7.89
C LEU A 298 16.66 -8.69 8.39
N ALA A 299 15.64 -8.35 9.19
CA ALA A 299 14.62 -9.28 9.66
C ALA A 299 13.86 -9.94 8.50
N ALA A 300 13.44 -9.15 7.50
CA ALA A 300 12.76 -9.63 6.31
C ALA A 300 13.64 -10.61 5.50
N TYR A 301 14.91 -10.26 5.28
CA TYR A 301 15.84 -11.12 4.56
C TYR A 301 16.09 -12.45 5.29
N ALA A 302 16.30 -12.40 6.61
CA ALA A 302 16.49 -13.59 7.43
C ALA A 302 15.26 -14.51 7.39
N ALA A 303 14.04 -13.95 7.41
CA ALA A 303 12.81 -14.71 7.26
C ALA A 303 12.68 -15.35 5.88
N LEU A 304 12.93 -14.61 4.79
CA LEU A 304 12.90 -15.17 3.44
C LEU A 304 13.90 -16.31 3.27
N ALA A 305 15.10 -16.18 3.84
CA ALA A 305 16.11 -17.24 3.82
C ALA A 305 15.64 -18.49 4.58
N ARG A 306 15.08 -18.31 5.79
CA ARG A 306 14.55 -19.40 6.62
C ARG A 306 13.40 -20.15 5.93
N HIS A 307 12.54 -19.45 5.21
CA HIS A 307 11.40 -20.04 4.48
C HIS A 307 11.78 -20.59 3.09
N GLY A 308 13.06 -20.55 2.71
CA GLY A 308 13.50 -21.08 1.42
C GLY A 308 12.92 -20.31 0.22
N ALA A 309 12.68 -19.00 0.37
CA ALA A 309 12.18 -18.17 -0.72
C ALA A 309 13.13 -18.21 -1.92
N ASP A 310 12.56 -17.98 -3.11
CA ASP A 310 13.30 -18.00 -4.37
C ASP A 310 14.58 -17.17 -4.31
N ARG A 311 15.65 -17.71 -4.89
CA ARG A 311 16.98 -17.09 -4.81
C ARG A 311 16.98 -15.71 -5.46
N ARG A 312 16.29 -15.51 -6.59
CA ARG A 312 16.27 -14.21 -7.28
C ARG A 312 15.61 -13.14 -6.43
N LEU A 313 14.54 -13.50 -5.70
CA LEU A 313 13.88 -12.57 -4.78
C LEU A 313 14.80 -12.19 -3.62
N ARG A 314 15.52 -13.16 -3.04
CA ARG A 314 16.48 -12.90 -1.95
C ARG A 314 17.65 -12.05 -2.42
N ASP A 315 18.24 -12.36 -3.56
CA ASP A 315 19.34 -11.60 -4.15
C ASP A 315 18.88 -10.16 -4.46
N ALA A 316 17.68 -9.98 -5.04
CA ALA A 316 17.10 -8.65 -5.29
C ALA A 316 16.85 -7.84 -4.01
N LEU A 317 16.43 -8.49 -2.91
CA LEU A 317 16.26 -7.81 -1.63
C LEU A 317 17.62 -7.41 -1.02
N ALA A 318 18.63 -8.27 -1.12
CA ALA A 318 20.00 -7.96 -0.67
C ALA A 318 20.55 -6.75 -1.44
N ASP A 319 20.46 -6.77 -2.78
CA ASP A 319 20.89 -5.68 -3.64
C ASP A 319 20.18 -4.36 -3.30
N PHE A 320 18.85 -4.40 -3.10
CA PHE A 320 18.08 -3.22 -2.68
C PHE A 320 18.55 -2.70 -1.32
N THR A 321 18.79 -3.60 -0.37
CA THR A 321 19.24 -3.27 0.99
C THR A 321 20.61 -2.59 0.96
N GLU A 322 21.56 -3.12 0.21
CA GLU A 322 22.92 -2.57 0.08
C GLU A 322 22.95 -1.23 -0.67
N ARG A 323 22.15 -1.11 -1.74
CA ARG A 323 22.12 0.08 -2.58
C ARG A 323 21.42 1.26 -1.90
N TYR A 324 20.34 0.99 -1.17
CA TYR A 324 19.46 2.02 -0.63
C TYR A 324 19.47 2.04 0.90
N VAL A 325 18.98 0.97 1.53
CA VAL A 325 18.65 0.98 2.97
C VAL A 325 19.88 1.21 3.86
N LEU A 326 20.98 0.47 3.63
CA LEU A 326 22.22 0.62 4.39
C LEU A 326 22.89 1.98 4.17
N ARG A 327 22.61 2.64 3.05
CA ARG A 327 23.17 3.94 2.69
C ARG A 327 22.27 5.12 3.07
N GLY A 328 21.11 4.88 3.68
CA GLY A 328 20.13 5.94 3.96
C GLY A 328 19.59 6.61 2.69
N ARG A 329 19.54 5.87 1.58
CA ARG A 329 19.03 6.33 0.27
C ARG A 329 17.79 5.54 -0.10
N THR A 330 17.12 5.99 -1.15
CA THR A 330 15.90 5.43 -1.71
C THR A 330 15.95 5.48 -3.24
N PRO A 331 15.08 4.75 -3.95
CA PRO A 331 14.95 4.90 -5.40
C PRO A 331 14.67 6.35 -5.85
N ALA A 332 13.95 7.14 -5.04
CA ALA A 332 13.73 8.56 -5.31
C ALA A 332 15.03 9.37 -5.40
N ASP A 333 16.09 9.01 -4.65
CA ASP A 333 17.37 9.72 -4.70
C ASP A 333 18.06 9.55 -6.05
N ASP A 334 18.00 8.36 -6.65
CA ASP A 334 18.56 8.13 -7.99
C ASP A 334 17.83 8.97 -9.06
N LEU A 335 16.51 9.14 -8.94
CA LEU A 335 15.74 10.02 -9.82
C LEU A 335 16.05 11.51 -9.61
N LEU A 336 16.32 11.93 -8.37
CA LEU A 336 16.71 13.30 -8.04
C LEU A 336 18.12 13.61 -8.58
N ASP A 337 19.06 12.68 -8.42
CA ASP A 337 20.42 12.80 -8.95
C ASP A 337 20.39 12.94 -10.48
N LEU A 338 19.58 12.12 -11.18
CA LEU A 338 19.40 12.23 -12.63
C LEU A 338 18.84 13.60 -13.09
N ARG A 339 17.95 14.21 -12.30
CA ARG A 339 17.40 15.54 -12.58
C ARG A 339 18.44 16.64 -12.34
N SER A 340 19.29 16.48 -11.32
CA SER A 340 20.35 17.46 -11.02
C SER A 340 21.44 17.52 -12.10
N VAL A 341 21.62 16.44 -12.86
CA VAL A 341 22.61 16.32 -13.95
C VAL A 341 22.08 16.85 -15.30
N ARG A 342 20.75 16.95 -15.47
CA ARG A 342 20.14 17.49 -16.69
C ARG A 342 19.70 18.94 -16.46
N PRO A 343 20.42 19.95 -17.01
CA PRO A 343 20.13 21.37 -16.79
C PRO A 343 18.78 21.82 -17.37
#